data_AF-A0A0C2GLW5-F1
#
_entry.id   AF-A0A0C2GLW5-F1
#
_cell.length_a   1.000
_cell.length_b   1.000
_cell.length_c   1.000
_cell.angle_alpha   90.00
_cell.angle_beta   90.00
_cell.angle_gamma   90.00
#
_symmetry.space_group_name_H-M   'P 1'
#
loop_
_entity.id
_entity.type
_entity.pdbx_description
1 polymer ?
#
loop_
_entity_poly.entity_id
_entity_poly.type
_entity_poly.pdbx_seq_one_letter_code
_entity_poly.pdbx_strand_id
1 'polypeptide(L)'
;MPDGCVSFRRTVLSQDTIPDWEQDKTRLPLVAATSEGAIEDADGCLQVDFADPYIGGLVLTIGAVQEEIRFLICPEMVVSSLLCERMGPLEAIHIIGAQRYSSYSGYGRTLKWLPFEGYGSEPRDEFRFPIACSRVICNVVAMDATRFKPRGTPAQYTRASIDRELNKAYAAFVAGKRELRPIATGNWGCGIFGGDKELKGLIQIIAAAKAGRPMIYYTFGDKKLEISINKQYEQLVREEATVGTIYKALLSYSKKREQNPRLSVFQHVAAFVNSSAGQ
;
A
#
# COMPACT_ATOMS: atom_id res chain seq x y z
N MET A 1 15.58 -18.10 -23.59
CA MET A 1 14.79 -18.63 -22.47
C MET A 1 15.14 -17.80 -21.23
N PRO A 2 14.15 -17.38 -20.43
CA PRO A 2 14.46 -16.75 -19.14
C PRO A 2 15.20 -17.74 -18.24
N ASP A 3 16.18 -17.23 -17.48
CA ASP A 3 17.13 -17.99 -16.64
C ASP A 3 17.08 -17.60 -15.16
N GLY A 4 16.16 -16.69 -14.82
CA GLY A 4 15.94 -16.23 -13.45
C GLY A 4 14.94 -17.09 -12.68
N CYS A 5 14.58 -16.62 -11.49
CA CYS A 5 13.56 -17.27 -10.67
C CYS A 5 12.61 -16.23 -10.04
N VAL A 6 11.40 -16.68 -9.71
CA VAL A 6 10.39 -15.87 -9.01
C VAL A 6 10.04 -16.57 -7.69
N SER A 7 10.11 -15.82 -6.59
CA SER A 7 9.73 -16.30 -5.26
C SER A 7 8.34 -15.81 -4.90
N PHE A 8 7.47 -16.73 -4.52
CA PHE A 8 6.14 -16.43 -3.97
C PHE A 8 6.16 -16.75 -2.48
N ARG A 9 5.80 -15.79 -1.63
CA ARG A 9 5.75 -15.98 -0.18
C ARG A 9 4.45 -15.45 0.39
N ARG A 10 3.69 -16.31 1.06
CA ARG A 10 2.61 -15.91 1.96
C ARG A 10 3.20 -15.52 3.32
N THR A 11 2.92 -14.30 3.77
CA THR A 11 3.27 -13.82 5.10
C THR A 11 2.01 -13.78 5.96
N VAL A 12 2.09 -14.23 7.20
CA VAL A 12 1.01 -14.17 8.18
C VAL A 12 1.50 -13.38 9.39
N LEU A 13 0.81 -12.29 9.73
CA LEU A 13 1.04 -11.55 10.96
C LEU A 13 0.37 -12.32 12.11
N SER A 14 1.16 -12.74 13.10
CA SER A 14 0.62 -13.41 14.29
C SER A 14 -0.18 -12.43 15.13
N GLN A 15 -1.30 -12.90 15.71
CA GLN A 15 -2.18 -12.10 16.55
C GLN A 15 -1.41 -11.47 17.73
N ASP A 16 -0.48 -12.22 18.33
CA ASP A 16 0.33 -11.77 19.48
C ASP A 16 1.38 -10.71 19.10
N THR A 17 1.61 -10.51 17.81
CA THR A 17 2.56 -9.53 17.27
C THR A 17 1.90 -8.28 16.72
N ILE A 18 0.57 -8.19 16.80
CA ILE A 18 -0.16 -6.99 16.44
C ILE A 18 0.25 -5.87 17.41
N PRO A 19 0.71 -4.71 16.91
CA PRO A 19 1.03 -3.58 17.75
C PRO A 19 -0.16 -3.10 18.57
N ASP A 20 0.08 -2.66 19.80
CA ASP A 20 -0.86 -1.77 20.48
C ASP A 20 -0.80 -0.40 19.81
N TRP A 21 -1.58 -0.24 18.73
CA TRP A 21 -1.62 0.98 17.93
C TRP A 21 -1.92 2.22 18.75
N GLU A 22 -2.66 2.09 19.86
CA GLU A 22 -3.11 3.23 20.66
C GLU A 22 -2.00 3.79 21.56
N GLN A 23 -1.12 2.92 22.07
CA GLN A 23 -0.02 3.30 22.94
C GLN A 23 1.34 3.36 22.22
N ASP A 24 1.37 3.12 20.92
CA ASP A 24 2.59 3.09 20.14
C ASP A 24 3.23 4.49 19.99
N LYS A 25 4.47 4.63 20.45
CA LYS A 25 5.21 5.89 20.47
C LYS A 25 6.14 6.08 19.26
N THR A 26 6.05 5.22 18.25
CA THR A 26 6.93 5.27 17.06
C THR A 26 6.67 6.58 16.31
N ARG A 27 7.75 7.28 15.94
CA ARG A 27 7.70 8.49 15.11
C ARG A 27 7.51 8.12 13.64
N LEU A 28 6.98 9.06 12.85
CA LEU A 28 6.75 8.84 11.42
C LEU A 28 8.06 8.61 10.65
N PRO A 29 8.07 7.75 9.62
CA PRO A 29 9.21 7.56 8.74
C PRO A 29 9.24 8.70 7.72
N LEU A 30 10.27 8.73 6.87
CA LEU A 30 10.27 9.63 5.72
C LEU A 30 9.12 9.27 4.76
N VAL A 31 8.23 10.23 4.52
CA VAL A 31 7.12 10.10 3.55
C VAL A 31 7.20 11.22 2.53
N ALA A 32 7.00 10.88 1.25
CA ALA A 32 6.80 11.85 0.18
C ALA A 32 5.64 11.40 -0.72
N ALA A 33 4.77 12.32 -1.12
CA ALA A 33 3.75 12.08 -2.12
C ALA A 33 4.13 12.74 -3.45
N THR A 34 3.77 12.09 -4.56
CA THR A 34 3.94 12.58 -5.93
C THR A 34 2.71 12.25 -6.77
N SER A 35 2.30 13.16 -7.64
CA SER A 35 1.28 12.92 -8.67
C SER A 35 1.84 12.34 -9.95
N GLU A 36 3.16 12.35 -10.11
CA GLU A 36 3.89 11.87 -11.28
C GLU A 36 4.52 10.51 -11.02
N GLY A 37 4.68 9.73 -12.10
CA GLY A 37 5.20 8.37 -12.07
C GLY A 37 4.16 7.32 -11.67
N ALA A 38 4.61 6.07 -11.61
CA ALA A 38 3.80 4.91 -11.24
C ALA A 38 4.56 4.00 -10.26
N ILE A 39 3.83 3.14 -9.56
CA ILE A 39 4.39 2.25 -8.53
C ILE A 39 5.38 1.25 -9.15
N GLU A 40 5.08 0.76 -10.35
CA GLU A 40 5.89 -0.18 -11.10
C GLU A 40 7.22 0.38 -11.61
N ASP A 41 7.36 1.70 -11.68
CA ASP A 41 8.58 2.38 -12.07
C ASP A 41 9.45 2.77 -10.85
N ALA A 42 9.01 2.43 -9.63
CA ALA A 42 9.74 2.67 -8.39
C ALA A 42 10.76 1.55 -8.13
N ASP A 43 11.85 1.54 -8.90
CA ASP A 43 12.89 0.52 -8.80
C ASP A 43 13.47 0.42 -7.38
N GLY A 44 13.76 -0.81 -6.95
CA GLY A 44 14.31 -1.08 -5.63
C GLY A 44 13.32 -0.96 -4.45
N CYS A 45 12.13 -0.39 -4.66
CA CYS A 45 11.10 -0.27 -3.62
C CYS A 45 10.35 -1.60 -3.38
N LEU A 46 9.62 -1.67 -2.26
CA LEU A 46 8.52 -2.61 -2.07
C LEU A 46 7.27 -2.00 -2.71
N GLN A 47 6.88 -2.53 -3.86
CA GLN A 47 5.81 -2.03 -4.70
C GLN A 47 4.49 -2.67 -4.27
N VAL A 48 3.51 -1.84 -3.92
CA VAL A 48 2.21 -2.32 -3.43
C VAL A 48 1.29 -2.66 -4.59
N ASP A 49 0.76 -3.87 -4.56
CA ASP A 49 -0.35 -4.33 -5.39
C ASP A 49 -1.66 -4.18 -4.60
N PHE A 50 -2.62 -3.43 -5.17
CA PHE A 50 -3.92 -3.13 -4.57
C PHE A 50 -4.89 -4.27 -4.83
N ALA A 51 -4.57 -5.40 -4.21
CA ALA A 51 -5.12 -6.69 -4.56
C ALA A 51 -6.59 -6.89 -4.18
N ASP A 52 -7.25 -7.81 -4.88
CA ASP A 52 -8.38 -8.57 -4.37
C ASP A 52 -7.88 -9.62 -3.35
N PRO A 53 -8.70 -10.04 -2.35
CA PRO A 53 -8.32 -11.15 -1.47
C PRO A 53 -8.00 -12.45 -2.24
N TYR A 54 -8.53 -12.63 -3.45
CA TYR A 54 -8.05 -13.62 -4.41
C TYR A 54 -7.04 -12.98 -5.35
N ILE A 55 -5.75 -13.23 -5.11
CA ILE A 55 -4.65 -12.56 -5.81
C ILE A 55 -4.75 -12.68 -7.34
N GLY A 56 -4.50 -11.58 -8.03
CA GLY A 56 -4.67 -11.41 -9.47
C GLY A 56 -6.09 -10.98 -9.86
N GLY A 57 -7.03 -10.93 -8.92
CA GLY A 57 -8.36 -10.39 -9.11
C GLY A 57 -9.05 -10.91 -10.36
N LEU A 58 -9.36 -10.01 -11.29
CA LEU A 58 -10.05 -10.34 -12.54
C LEU A 58 -9.11 -10.44 -13.74
N VAL A 59 -7.81 -10.68 -13.55
CA VAL A 59 -6.79 -10.65 -14.63
C VAL A 59 -7.08 -11.63 -15.77
N LEU A 60 -7.68 -12.78 -15.46
CA LEU A 60 -8.06 -13.79 -16.46
C LEU A 60 -9.42 -13.54 -17.11
N THR A 61 -10.09 -12.42 -16.80
CA THR A 61 -11.44 -12.11 -17.27
C THR A 61 -11.52 -10.70 -17.85
N ILE A 62 -12.01 -9.73 -17.08
CA ILE A 62 -12.33 -8.37 -17.53
C ILE A 62 -11.54 -7.28 -16.78
N GLY A 63 -10.70 -7.67 -15.83
CA GLY A 63 -9.99 -6.74 -14.98
C GLY A 63 -8.96 -5.92 -15.77
N ALA A 64 -8.95 -4.63 -15.50
CA ALA A 64 -8.07 -3.67 -16.16
C ALA A 64 -7.76 -2.50 -15.22
N VAL A 65 -7.71 -2.76 -13.91
CA VAL A 65 -7.33 -1.77 -12.90
C VAL A 65 -5.94 -2.11 -12.36
N GLN A 66 -5.49 -1.47 -11.28
CA GLN A 66 -4.09 -1.49 -10.87
C GLN A 66 -3.50 -2.91 -10.70
N GLU A 67 -4.21 -3.82 -10.02
CA GLU A 67 -3.75 -5.22 -9.84
C GLU A 67 -3.63 -5.94 -11.19
N GLU A 68 -4.68 -5.94 -12.01
CA GLU A 68 -4.64 -6.70 -13.25
C GLU A 68 -3.66 -6.12 -14.27
N ILE A 69 -3.55 -4.80 -14.35
CA ILE A 69 -2.52 -4.16 -15.19
C ILE A 69 -1.13 -4.62 -14.75
N ARG A 70 -0.86 -4.68 -13.44
CA ARG A 70 0.42 -5.12 -12.93
C ARG A 70 0.71 -6.57 -13.32
N PHE A 71 -0.29 -7.44 -13.22
CA PHE A 71 -0.17 -8.84 -13.60
C PHE A 71 -0.03 -9.03 -15.13
N LEU A 72 -0.63 -8.15 -15.95
CA LEU A 72 -0.48 -8.19 -17.41
C LEU A 72 0.90 -7.76 -17.89
N ILE A 73 1.50 -6.75 -17.25
CA ILE A 73 2.87 -6.31 -17.59
C ILE A 73 3.95 -7.24 -17.03
N CYS A 74 3.66 -7.94 -15.94
CA CYS A 74 4.52 -8.94 -15.28
C CYS A 74 3.80 -10.31 -15.20
N PRO A 75 3.55 -11.00 -16.33
CA PRO A 75 2.70 -12.20 -16.39
C PRO A 75 3.13 -13.38 -15.52
N GLU A 76 4.40 -13.44 -15.10
CA GLU A 76 4.87 -14.44 -14.13
C GLU A 76 4.11 -14.37 -12.80
N MET A 77 3.55 -13.20 -12.45
CA MET A 77 2.73 -13.00 -11.25
C MET A 77 1.41 -13.76 -11.31
N VAL A 78 0.86 -14.05 -12.48
CA VAL A 78 -0.42 -14.77 -12.66
C VAL A 78 -0.38 -16.18 -12.06
N VAL A 79 0.79 -16.80 -11.99
CA VAL A 79 0.97 -18.11 -11.34
C VAL A 79 0.57 -18.07 -9.85
N SER A 80 0.64 -16.90 -9.20
CA SER A 80 0.18 -16.76 -7.81
C SER A 80 -1.30 -17.09 -7.62
N SER A 81 -2.15 -16.83 -8.63
CA SER A 81 -3.58 -17.16 -8.59
C SER A 81 -3.84 -18.68 -8.54
N LEU A 82 -2.88 -19.49 -8.98
CA LEU A 82 -2.92 -20.95 -8.85
C LEU A 82 -2.35 -21.42 -7.50
N LEU A 83 -1.29 -20.76 -7.01
CA LEU A 83 -0.53 -21.20 -5.85
C LEU A 83 -1.12 -20.74 -4.50
N CYS A 84 -1.82 -19.61 -4.49
CA CYS A 84 -2.22 -18.92 -3.26
C CYS A 84 -3.74 -18.95 -3.06
N GLU A 85 -4.19 -19.55 -1.96
CA GLU A 85 -5.56 -19.41 -1.49
C GLU A 85 -5.87 -17.96 -1.09
N ARG A 86 -7.17 -17.61 -1.04
CA ARG A 86 -7.69 -16.33 -0.54
C ARG A 86 -6.94 -15.82 0.70
N MET A 87 -6.52 -14.56 0.69
CA MET A 87 -5.88 -13.91 1.82
C MET A 87 -6.88 -13.67 2.97
N GLY A 88 -6.48 -14.05 4.18
CA GLY A 88 -7.11 -13.66 5.44
C GLY A 88 -6.71 -12.24 5.87
N PRO A 89 -7.34 -11.68 6.93
CA PRO A 89 -7.17 -10.27 7.32
C PRO A 89 -5.76 -9.90 7.79
N LEU A 90 -4.95 -10.89 8.20
CA LEU A 90 -3.58 -10.70 8.70
C LEU A 90 -2.52 -11.24 7.74
N GLU A 91 -2.90 -11.49 6.49
CA GLU A 91 -2.03 -12.13 5.51
C GLU A 91 -1.66 -11.18 4.36
N ALA A 92 -0.50 -11.36 3.77
CA ALA A 92 -0.09 -10.68 2.55
C ALA A 92 0.72 -11.66 1.68
N ILE A 93 0.74 -11.42 0.37
CA ILE A 93 1.52 -12.24 -0.56
C ILE A 93 2.63 -11.38 -1.15
N HIS A 94 3.87 -11.86 -1.04
CA HIS A 94 5.03 -11.23 -1.67
C HIS A 94 5.41 -12.00 -2.91
N ILE A 95 5.68 -11.26 -3.99
CA ILE A 95 6.20 -11.78 -5.23
C ILE A 95 7.52 -11.06 -5.51
N ILE A 96 8.60 -11.82 -5.58
CA ILE A 96 9.96 -11.28 -5.75
C ILE A 96 10.57 -11.89 -7.00
N GLY A 97 11.04 -11.06 -7.93
CA GLY A 97 11.73 -11.53 -9.13
C GLY A 97 10.90 -11.48 -10.41
N ALA A 98 9.64 -11.06 -10.36
CA ALA A 98 8.79 -11.01 -11.54
C ALA A 98 9.31 -9.97 -12.54
N GLN A 99 9.58 -10.43 -13.77
CA GLN A 99 10.10 -9.66 -14.89
C GLN A 99 8.97 -8.87 -15.57
N ARG A 100 9.25 -7.63 -15.98
CA ARG A 100 8.32 -6.85 -16.82
C ARG A 100 8.55 -7.18 -18.28
N TYR A 101 7.46 -7.47 -18.99
CA TYR A 101 7.45 -7.86 -20.41
C TYR A 101 6.75 -6.84 -21.31
N SER A 102 5.85 -6.04 -20.74
CA SER A 102 5.05 -5.08 -21.50
C SER A 102 5.03 -3.72 -20.85
N SER A 103 4.85 -2.70 -21.68
CA SER A 103 4.46 -1.37 -21.26
C SER A 103 2.98 -1.19 -21.55
N TYR A 104 2.42 -0.08 -21.11
CA TYR A 104 1.01 0.20 -21.33
C TYR A 104 0.74 1.70 -21.31
N SER A 105 -0.44 2.06 -21.79
CA SER A 105 -1.04 3.37 -21.58
C SER A 105 -2.52 3.22 -21.25
N GLY A 106 -3.10 4.26 -20.65
CA GLY A 106 -4.50 4.24 -20.24
C GLY A 106 -4.75 3.37 -19.01
N TYR A 107 -6.01 3.26 -18.62
CA TYR A 107 -6.45 2.56 -17.42
C TYR A 107 -7.92 2.16 -17.55
N GLY A 108 -8.31 0.99 -17.04
CA GLY A 108 -9.66 0.47 -17.20
C GLY A 108 -10.00 0.31 -18.68
N ARG A 109 -11.09 0.97 -19.12
CA ARG A 109 -11.58 0.88 -20.50
C ARG A 109 -10.64 1.47 -21.55
N THR A 110 -9.66 2.30 -21.16
CA THR A 110 -8.70 2.91 -22.09
C THR A 110 -7.36 2.20 -22.13
N LEU A 111 -7.20 1.10 -21.39
CA LEU A 111 -5.96 0.32 -21.32
C LEU A 111 -5.54 -0.15 -22.72
N LYS A 112 -4.29 0.11 -23.07
CA LYS A 112 -3.65 -0.31 -24.32
C LYS A 112 -2.27 -0.86 -24.03
N TRP A 113 -1.94 -1.98 -24.66
CA TRP A 113 -0.58 -2.53 -24.68
C TRP A 113 0.37 -1.60 -25.43
N LEU A 114 1.60 -1.48 -24.92
CA LEU A 114 2.72 -0.83 -25.58
C LEU A 114 3.96 -1.74 -25.50
N PRO A 115 4.88 -1.66 -26.48
CA PRO A 115 6.16 -2.36 -26.37
C PRO A 115 6.95 -1.86 -25.16
N PHE A 116 7.65 -2.79 -24.50
CA PHE A 116 8.59 -2.46 -23.41
C PHE A 116 10.02 -2.59 -23.90
N GLU A 117 10.73 -1.47 -23.97
CA GLU A 117 12.13 -1.44 -24.44
C GLU A 117 13.12 -1.85 -23.35
N GLY A 118 12.72 -1.83 -22.08
CA GLY A 118 13.58 -2.12 -20.93
C GLY A 118 13.74 -3.60 -20.57
N TYR A 119 13.23 -4.53 -21.39
CA TYR A 119 13.24 -5.95 -21.06
C TYR A 119 14.66 -6.48 -20.80
N GLY A 120 14.88 -7.05 -19.60
CA GLY A 120 16.16 -7.66 -19.22
C GLY A 120 17.21 -6.66 -18.76
N SER A 121 16.90 -5.36 -18.78
CA SER A 121 17.78 -4.31 -18.24
C SER A 121 17.64 -4.16 -16.72
N GLU A 122 16.58 -4.73 -16.13
CA GLU A 122 16.31 -4.59 -14.71
C GLU A 122 17.41 -5.26 -13.86
N PRO A 123 17.85 -4.61 -12.77
CA PRO A 123 18.90 -5.13 -11.92
C PRO A 123 18.46 -6.46 -11.28
N ARG A 124 19.42 -7.35 -11.05
CA ARG A 124 19.18 -8.68 -10.48
C ARG A 124 19.98 -8.90 -9.20
N ASP A 125 19.41 -9.66 -8.27
CA ASP A 125 20.09 -10.06 -7.03
C ASP A 125 20.96 -11.32 -7.20
N GLU A 126 21.85 -11.53 -6.24
CA GLU A 126 22.63 -12.78 -6.11
C GLU A 126 21.90 -13.80 -5.23
N PHE A 127 20.70 -14.24 -5.64
CA PHE A 127 19.91 -15.22 -4.87
C PHE A 127 20.45 -16.66 -5.01
N ARG A 128 21.44 -17.02 -4.20
CA ARG A 128 22.18 -18.30 -4.37
C ARG A 128 21.57 -19.55 -3.72
N PHE A 129 20.40 -19.50 -3.04
CA PHE A 129 19.86 -20.66 -2.31
C PHE A 129 18.32 -20.71 -2.30
N PRO A 130 17.66 -21.87 -2.53
CA PRO A 130 18.20 -23.23 -2.74
C PRO A 130 18.56 -23.56 -4.20
N ILE A 131 18.28 -22.64 -5.13
CA ILE A 131 18.63 -22.76 -6.55
C ILE A 131 19.61 -21.63 -6.84
N ALA A 132 20.71 -21.92 -7.54
CA ALA A 132 21.61 -20.88 -8.03
C ALA A 132 20.92 -20.14 -9.19
N CYS A 133 20.11 -19.13 -8.86
CA CYS A 133 19.39 -18.30 -9.83
C CYS A 133 19.49 -16.82 -9.42
N SER A 134 19.28 -15.93 -10.37
CA SER A 134 19.14 -14.50 -10.09
C SER A 134 17.66 -14.12 -10.12
N ARG A 135 17.23 -13.22 -9.24
CA ARG A 135 15.88 -12.64 -9.30
C ARG A 135 15.98 -11.21 -9.73
N VAL A 136 15.05 -10.76 -10.58
CA VAL A 136 14.88 -9.33 -10.82
C VAL A 136 14.62 -8.63 -9.48
N ILE A 137 15.23 -7.47 -9.25
CA ILE A 137 15.03 -6.66 -8.04
C ILE A 137 13.68 -5.92 -8.13
N CYS A 138 12.62 -6.72 -8.19
CA CYS A 138 11.23 -6.34 -8.27
C CYS A 138 10.54 -7.01 -7.09
N ASN A 139 10.17 -6.21 -6.08
CA ASN A 139 9.56 -6.69 -4.85
C ASN A 139 8.13 -6.19 -4.79
N VAL A 140 7.17 -7.06 -5.10
CA VAL A 140 5.75 -6.74 -5.03
C VAL A 140 5.16 -7.31 -3.75
N VAL A 141 4.25 -6.57 -3.12
CA VAL A 141 3.39 -7.08 -2.05
C VAL A 141 1.93 -6.84 -2.37
N ALA A 142 1.16 -7.92 -2.46
CA ALA A 142 -0.27 -7.91 -2.60
C ALA A 142 -0.93 -7.80 -1.22
N MET A 143 -1.79 -6.79 -1.07
CA MET A 143 -2.61 -6.60 0.13
C MET A 143 -4.00 -6.12 -0.24
N ASP A 144 -5.03 -6.83 0.24
CA ASP A 144 -6.42 -6.53 -0.10
C ASP A 144 -7.06 -5.53 0.86
N ALA A 145 -7.76 -4.53 0.32
CA ALA A 145 -8.52 -3.56 1.12
C ALA A 145 -9.95 -4.04 1.36
N THR A 146 -10.60 -3.55 2.44
CA THR A 146 -12.02 -3.81 2.63
C THR A 146 -12.83 -3.03 1.60
N ARG A 147 -13.80 -3.71 0.97
CA ARG A 147 -14.75 -3.07 0.07
C ARG A 147 -15.84 -2.36 0.88
N PHE A 148 -15.85 -1.04 0.83
CA PHE A 148 -16.93 -0.23 1.37
C PHE A 148 -17.97 0.06 0.28
N LYS A 149 -19.26 -0.01 0.63
CA LYS A 149 -20.36 0.48 -0.23
C LYS A 149 -20.13 1.98 -0.54
N PRO A 150 -20.80 2.58 -1.56
CA PRO A 150 -20.37 3.83 -2.19
C PRO A 150 -19.95 4.97 -1.23
N ARG A 151 -18.96 5.76 -1.68
CA ARG A 151 -18.16 6.76 -0.96
C ARG A 151 -18.80 7.37 0.29
N GLY A 152 -18.02 7.39 1.38
CA GLY A 152 -18.36 8.13 2.59
C GLY A 152 -19.19 7.34 3.61
N THR A 153 -19.28 6.01 3.47
CA THR A 153 -19.92 5.17 4.48
C THR A 153 -19.22 5.35 5.83
N PRO A 154 -19.98 5.63 6.92
CA PRO A 154 -19.40 5.73 8.26
C PRO A 154 -18.65 4.47 8.71
N ALA A 155 -18.98 3.31 8.12
CA ALA A 155 -18.41 2.01 8.45
C ALA A 155 -16.87 1.96 8.38
N GLN A 156 -16.25 2.71 7.46
CA GLN A 156 -14.79 2.72 7.31
C GLN A 156 -14.06 3.42 8.47
N TYR A 157 -14.75 4.28 9.22
CA TYR A 157 -14.20 5.03 10.35
C TYR A 157 -14.42 4.35 11.69
N THR A 158 -14.98 3.12 11.69
CA THR A 158 -15.12 2.32 12.91
C THR A 158 -13.76 1.76 13.32
N ARG A 159 -13.55 1.55 14.63
CA ARG A 159 -12.32 0.92 15.15
C ARG A 159 -12.00 -0.39 14.43
N ALA A 160 -13.00 -1.27 14.29
CA ALA A 160 -12.82 -2.56 13.63
C ALA A 160 -12.31 -2.42 12.19
N SER A 161 -12.84 -1.48 11.41
CA SER A 161 -12.37 -1.21 10.04
C SER A 161 -10.96 -0.62 10.04
N ILE A 162 -10.67 0.35 10.92
CA ILE A 162 -9.34 0.98 11.00
C ILE A 162 -8.29 -0.08 11.39
N ASP A 163 -8.56 -0.88 12.41
CA ASP A 163 -7.67 -1.95 12.88
C ASP A 163 -7.41 -2.99 11.80
N ARG A 164 -8.46 -3.42 11.09
CA ARG A 164 -8.32 -4.39 10.00
C ARG A 164 -7.37 -3.86 8.93
N GLU A 165 -7.56 -2.63 8.47
CA GLU A 165 -6.76 -2.05 7.39
C GLU A 165 -5.33 -1.75 7.84
N LEU A 166 -5.13 -1.31 9.08
CA LEU A 166 -3.79 -1.13 9.68
C LEU A 166 -3.04 -2.45 9.79
N ASN A 167 -3.69 -3.49 10.32
CA ASN A 167 -3.08 -4.79 10.50
C ASN A 167 -2.72 -5.43 9.15
N LYS A 168 -3.58 -5.27 8.14
CA LYS A 168 -3.31 -5.72 6.76
C LYS A 168 -2.10 -5.00 6.15
N ALA A 169 -2.06 -3.67 6.23
CA ALA A 169 -0.93 -2.89 5.72
C ALA A 169 0.37 -3.23 6.48
N TYR A 170 0.28 -3.41 7.80
CA TYR A 170 1.44 -3.79 8.60
C TYR A 170 1.94 -5.20 8.28
N ALA A 171 1.05 -6.18 8.11
CA ALA A 171 1.40 -7.53 7.67
C ALA A 171 2.16 -7.53 6.33
N ALA A 172 1.76 -6.66 5.41
CA ALA A 172 2.43 -6.45 4.13
C ALA A 172 3.81 -5.78 4.29
N PHE A 173 3.96 -4.81 5.19
CA PHE A 173 5.17 -3.99 5.29
C PHE A 173 6.24 -4.54 6.23
N VAL A 174 5.88 -5.30 7.26
CA VAL A 174 6.81 -5.81 8.28
C VAL A 174 7.77 -6.89 7.75
N ALA A 175 7.44 -7.48 6.61
CA ALA A 175 8.19 -8.59 6.05
C ALA A 175 9.51 -8.11 5.39
N GLY A 176 10.53 -8.97 5.38
CA GLY A 176 11.81 -8.65 4.72
C GLY A 176 12.81 -7.87 5.58
N LYS A 177 12.91 -8.17 6.88
CA LYS A 177 13.77 -7.49 7.88
C LYS A 177 15.25 -7.29 7.50
N ARG A 178 15.78 -8.02 6.50
CA ARG A 178 17.17 -7.90 6.04
C ARG A 178 17.41 -6.71 5.10
N GLU A 179 16.37 -6.25 4.39
CA GLU A 179 16.43 -5.10 3.48
C GLU A 179 15.15 -4.27 3.59
N LEU A 180 15.20 -3.19 4.39
CA LEU A 180 14.08 -2.26 4.59
C LEU A 180 13.96 -1.31 3.40
N ARG A 181 13.49 -1.84 2.27
CA ARG A 181 13.21 -1.05 1.05
C ARG A 181 12.13 0.01 1.33
N PRO A 182 12.20 1.20 0.73
CA PRO A 182 11.07 2.13 0.75
C PRO A 182 9.80 1.48 0.20
N ILE A 183 8.63 1.88 0.68
CA ILE A 183 7.32 1.42 0.19
C ILE A 183 6.92 2.35 -0.95
N ALA A 184 6.61 1.78 -2.12
CA ALA A 184 5.97 2.50 -3.22
C ALA A 184 4.49 2.10 -3.25
N THR A 185 3.60 3.03 -2.92
CA THR A 185 2.15 2.77 -2.78
C THR A 185 1.32 3.94 -3.29
N GLY A 186 0.01 3.95 -3.05
CA GLY A 186 -0.87 5.05 -3.41
C GLY A 186 -2.28 4.86 -2.85
N ASN A 187 -3.29 5.14 -3.68
CA ASN A 187 -4.72 5.15 -3.35
C ASN A 187 -5.33 3.73 -3.14
N TRP A 188 -4.68 2.91 -2.31
CA TRP A 188 -5.07 1.54 -1.95
C TRP A 188 -6.52 1.48 -1.45
N GLY A 189 -7.34 0.67 -2.12
CA GLY A 189 -8.76 0.49 -1.77
C GLY A 189 -9.67 1.70 -2.01
N CYS A 190 -9.20 2.78 -2.66
CA CYS A 190 -9.97 4.02 -2.80
C CYS A 190 -10.74 4.16 -4.13
N GLY A 191 -10.49 3.25 -5.08
CA GLY A 191 -11.18 3.19 -6.37
C GLY A 191 -12.52 2.47 -6.28
N ILE A 192 -12.61 1.29 -6.90
CA ILE A 192 -13.83 0.45 -6.90
C ILE A 192 -14.26 0.05 -5.49
N PHE A 193 -13.32 0.02 -4.53
CA PHE A 193 -13.57 -0.37 -3.14
C PHE A 193 -14.07 0.77 -2.25
N GLY A 194 -14.14 2.00 -2.77
CA GLY A 194 -14.86 3.11 -2.14
C GLY A 194 -14.22 3.70 -0.88
N GLY A 195 -12.97 3.34 -0.57
CA GLY A 195 -12.22 3.89 0.55
C GLY A 195 -11.95 5.39 0.43
N ASP A 196 -11.85 6.05 1.58
CA ASP A 196 -11.42 7.44 1.72
C ASP A 196 -9.89 7.54 1.59
N LYS A 197 -9.42 8.38 0.65
CA LYS A 197 -7.99 8.52 0.33
C LYS A 197 -7.19 9.12 1.49
N GLU A 198 -7.77 10.04 2.26
CA GLU A 198 -7.08 10.67 3.39
C GLU A 198 -6.90 9.66 4.54
N LEU A 199 -7.97 8.91 4.86
CA LEU A 199 -7.92 7.82 5.83
C LEU A 199 -6.90 6.74 5.43
N LYS A 200 -6.99 6.25 4.18
CA LYS A 200 -6.09 5.20 3.68
C LYS A 200 -4.64 5.67 3.57
N GLY A 201 -4.40 6.94 3.27
CA GLY A 201 -3.07 7.54 3.34
C GLY A 201 -2.48 7.47 4.76
N LEU A 202 -3.21 7.93 5.76
CA LEU A 202 -2.76 7.89 7.16
C LEU A 202 -2.58 6.47 7.68
N ILE A 203 -3.47 5.54 7.34
CA ILE A 203 -3.33 4.12 7.70
C ILE A 203 -2.00 3.56 7.17
N GLN A 204 -1.66 3.83 5.91
CA GLN A 204 -0.42 3.37 5.32
C GLN A 204 0.80 4.04 5.95
N ILE A 205 0.74 5.34 6.30
CA ILE A 205 1.79 6.05 7.03
C ILE A 205 2.04 5.41 8.41
N ILE A 206 0.98 5.13 9.17
CA ILE A 206 1.06 4.48 10.49
C ILE A 206 1.70 3.10 10.37
N ALA A 207 1.26 2.29 9.40
CA ALA A 207 1.82 0.95 9.17
C ALA A 207 3.29 1.01 8.72
N ALA A 208 3.65 1.95 7.84
CA ALA A 208 5.01 2.17 7.38
C ALA A 208 5.95 2.61 8.51
N ALA A 209 5.47 3.50 9.39
CA ALA A 209 6.18 3.93 10.60
C ALA A 209 6.53 2.72 11.46
N LYS A 210 5.53 1.87 11.73
CA LYS A 210 5.73 0.69 12.57
C LYS A 210 6.61 -0.38 11.92
N ALA A 211 6.61 -0.46 10.60
CA ALA A 211 7.51 -1.32 9.84
C ALA A 211 8.93 -0.72 9.68
N GLY A 212 9.16 0.53 10.10
CA GLY A 212 10.45 1.21 9.99
C GLY A 212 10.86 1.50 8.54
N ARG A 213 9.89 1.77 7.66
CA ARG A 213 10.12 1.90 6.21
C ARG A 213 9.73 3.30 5.72
N PRO A 214 10.59 3.99 4.95
CA PRO A 214 10.19 5.16 4.18
C PRO A 214 9.07 4.83 3.20
N MET A 215 8.31 5.82 2.76
CA MET A 215 7.18 5.64 1.85
C MET A 215 7.13 6.71 0.76
N ILE A 216 6.92 6.28 -0.47
CA ILE A 216 6.56 7.11 -1.63
C ILE A 216 5.09 6.83 -1.95
N TYR A 217 4.27 7.87 -1.93
CA TYR A 217 2.82 7.80 -2.17
C TYR A 217 2.47 8.41 -3.53
N TYR A 218 2.08 7.57 -4.48
CA TYR A 218 1.64 7.96 -5.81
C TYR A 218 0.16 8.33 -5.81
N THR A 219 -0.17 9.57 -6.18
CA THR A 219 -1.55 10.06 -6.22
C THR A 219 -2.23 9.92 -7.58
N PHE A 220 -1.48 9.45 -8.59
CA PHE A 220 -1.94 9.16 -9.95
C PHE A 220 -2.54 10.39 -10.65
N GLY A 221 -1.73 11.45 -10.82
CA GLY A 221 -2.13 12.72 -11.47
C GLY A 221 -2.92 13.68 -10.57
N ASP A 222 -3.32 13.26 -9.36
CA ASP A 222 -4.06 14.10 -8.42
C ASP A 222 -3.11 15.03 -7.65
N LYS A 223 -2.77 16.17 -8.27
CA LYS A 223 -1.90 17.22 -7.69
C LYS A 223 -2.46 17.81 -6.39
N LYS A 224 -3.79 17.90 -6.25
CA LYS A 224 -4.42 18.41 -5.03
C LYS A 224 -4.18 17.45 -3.87
N LEU A 225 -4.37 16.15 -4.12
CA LEU A 225 -4.09 15.13 -3.11
C LEU A 225 -2.61 15.09 -2.74
N GLU A 226 -1.70 15.21 -3.71
CA GLU A 226 -0.25 15.26 -3.46
C GLU A 226 0.10 16.36 -2.45
N ILE A 227 -0.32 17.60 -2.75
CA ILE A 227 -0.09 18.76 -1.87
C ILE A 227 -0.71 18.51 -0.49
N SER A 228 -1.91 17.95 -0.43
CA SER A 228 -2.58 17.70 0.85
C SER A 228 -1.89 16.64 1.71
N ILE A 229 -1.36 15.56 1.11
CA ILE A 229 -0.63 14.51 1.83
C ILE A 229 0.70 15.07 2.34
N ASN A 230 1.47 15.77 1.49
CA ASN A 230 2.75 16.35 1.88
C ASN A 230 2.56 17.37 3.01
N LYS A 231 1.57 18.27 2.90
CA LYS A 231 1.25 19.23 3.96
C LYS A 231 0.82 18.54 5.27
N GLN A 232 -0.01 17.50 5.19
CA GLN A 232 -0.44 16.74 6.37
C GLN A 232 0.76 16.07 7.04
N TYR A 233 1.64 15.43 6.27
CA TYR A 233 2.85 14.79 6.78
C TYR A 233 3.79 15.80 7.44
N GLU A 234 4.09 16.94 6.80
CA GLU A 234 4.91 18.00 7.37
C GLU A 234 4.37 18.53 8.70
N GLN A 235 3.05 18.68 8.81
CA GLN A 235 2.43 19.05 10.07
C GLN A 235 2.60 17.97 11.13
N LEU A 236 2.34 16.71 10.80
CA LEU A 236 2.50 15.60 11.75
C LEU A 236 3.94 15.47 12.26
N VAL A 237 4.94 15.66 11.39
CA VAL A 237 6.36 15.65 11.77
C VAL A 237 6.71 16.82 12.68
N ARG A 238 6.25 18.04 12.35
CA ARG A 238 6.49 19.26 13.13
C ARG A 238 5.96 19.17 14.55
N GLU A 239 4.77 18.59 14.71
CA GLU A 239 4.12 18.39 16.01
C GLU A 239 4.58 17.10 16.72
N GLU A 240 5.65 16.47 16.22
CA GLU A 240 6.22 15.21 16.73
C GLU A 240 5.18 14.09 16.93
N ALA A 241 4.20 14.00 16.04
CA ALA A 241 3.10 13.05 16.16
C ALA A 241 3.63 11.60 16.13
N THR A 242 3.09 10.78 17.03
CA THR A 242 3.36 9.35 17.09
C THR A 242 2.29 8.54 16.37
N VAL A 243 2.60 7.29 16.05
CA VAL A 243 1.63 6.26 15.59
C VAL A 243 0.35 6.30 16.45
N GLY A 244 0.50 6.27 17.79
CA GLY A 244 -0.63 6.31 18.73
C GLY A 244 -1.42 7.60 18.72
N THR A 245 -0.76 8.75 18.57
CA THR A 245 -1.46 10.05 18.47
C THR A 245 -2.36 10.09 17.24
N ILE A 246 -1.85 9.66 16.08
CA ILE A 246 -2.62 9.67 14.83
C ILE A 246 -3.75 8.64 14.89
N TYR A 247 -3.47 7.45 15.41
CA TYR A 247 -4.48 6.41 15.59
C TYR A 247 -5.66 6.90 16.47
N LYS A 248 -5.39 7.52 17.62
CA LYS A 248 -6.43 8.13 18.48
C LYS A 248 -7.22 9.22 17.76
N ALA A 249 -6.56 10.02 16.93
CA ALA A 249 -7.23 11.02 16.10
C ALA A 249 -8.20 10.35 15.11
N LEU A 250 -7.77 9.29 14.41
CA LEU A 250 -8.63 8.54 13.48
C LEU A 250 -9.84 7.91 14.18
N LEU A 251 -9.67 7.36 15.38
CA LEU A 251 -10.78 6.78 16.14
C LEU A 251 -11.82 7.79 16.61
N SER A 252 -11.40 9.03 16.89
CA SER A 252 -12.33 10.10 17.28
C SER A 252 -13.03 10.77 16.09
N TYR A 253 -12.58 10.51 14.85
CA TYR A 253 -13.09 11.16 13.65
C TYR A 253 -14.56 10.89 13.38
N SER A 254 -15.02 9.64 13.51
CA SER A 254 -16.42 9.28 13.19
C SER A 254 -17.43 10.16 13.92
N LYS A 255 -17.22 10.34 15.23
CA LYS A 255 -18.08 11.17 16.09
C LYS A 255 -18.03 12.66 15.70
N LYS A 256 -16.86 13.16 15.31
CA LYS A 256 -16.71 14.57 14.87
C LYS A 256 -17.32 14.82 13.50
N ARG A 257 -17.24 13.84 12.60
CA ARG A 257 -17.86 13.90 11.27
C ARG A 257 -19.39 13.88 11.34
N GLU A 258 -19.98 13.15 12.29
CA GLU A 258 -21.43 13.20 12.54
C GLU A 258 -21.90 14.62 12.88
N GLN A 259 -21.07 15.39 13.60
CA GLN A 259 -21.35 16.79 13.96
C GLN A 259 -21.07 17.75 12.80
N ASN A 260 -20.05 17.46 11.99
CA ASN A 260 -19.67 18.26 10.82
C ASN A 260 -19.37 17.34 9.62
N PRO A 261 -20.36 17.05 8.76
CA PRO A 261 -20.19 16.14 7.62
C PRO A 261 -19.17 16.61 6.56
N ARG A 262 -18.78 17.90 6.58
CA ARG A 262 -17.79 18.48 5.66
C ARG A 262 -16.36 18.40 6.21
N LEU A 263 -16.18 17.98 7.46
CA LEU A 263 -14.87 17.82 8.09
C LEU A 263 -14.10 16.70 7.39
N SER A 264 -12.95 17.04 6.81
CA SER A 264 -12.06 16.03 6.22
C SER A 264 -11.27 15.28 7.31
N VAL A 265 -10.73 14.11 6.97
CA VAL A 265 -9.91 13.33 7.91
C VAL A 265 -8.63 14.10 8.26
N PHE A 266 -7.97 14.69 7.27
CA PHE A 266 -6.77 15.51 7.46
C PHE A 266 -7.04 16.71 8.37
N GLN A 267 -8.14 17.44 8.14
CA GLN A 267 -8.51 18.58 9.00
C GLN A 267 -8.68 18.16 10.46
N HIS A 268 -9.37 17.04 10.70
CA HIS A 268 -9.58 16.52 12.04
C HIS A 268 -8.27 16.08 12.71
N VAL A 269 -7.45 15.32 12.00
CA VAL A 269 -6.18 14.79 12.52
C VAL A 269 -5.20 15.93 12.82
N ALA A 270 -5.08 16.91 11.93
CA ALA A 270 -4.30 18.12 12.15
C ALA A 270 -4.74 18.87 13.42
N ALA A 271 -6.04 19.07 13.61
CA ALA A 271 -6.57 19.74 14.80
C ALA A 271 -6.33 18.94 16.09
N PHE A 272 -6.51 17.62 16.04
CA PHE A 272 -6.30 16.73 17.18
C PHE A 272 -4.86 16.74 17.66
N VAL A 273 -3.91 16.63 16.72
CA VAL A 273 -2.46 16.62 17.02
C VAL A 273 -2.03 17.96 17.63
N ASN A 274 -2.45 19.09 17.05
CA ASN A 274 -2.13 20.42 17.59
C ASN A 274 -2.65 20.60 19.03
N SER A 275 -3.83 20.06 19.34
CA SER A 275 -4.40 20.14 20.70
C SER A 275 -3.68 19.24 21.71
N SER A 276 -3.02 18.18 21.25
CA SER A 276 -2.30 17.22 22.08
C SER A 276 -0.86 17.64 22.35
N ALA A 277 -0.26 18.47 21.47
CA ALA A 277 1.10 18.99 21.63
C ALA A 277 1.21 20.10 22.70
N GLY A 278 0.08 20.68 23.12
CA GLY A 278 0.01 21.71 24.16
C GLY A 278 -0.25 21.19 25.58
N GLN A 279 -0.27 19.88 25.79
CA GLN A 279 -0.40 19.21 27.11
C GLN A 279 0.90 18.48 27.46
#